data_AF-A0A3N5UFK7-F1
#
_entry.id   AF-A0A3N5UFK7-F1
#
_cell.length_a   1.000
_cell.length_b   1.000
_cell.length_c   1.000
_cell.angle_alpha   90.00
_cell.angle_beta   90.00
_cell.angle_gamma   90.00
#
_symmetry.space_group_name_H-M   'P 1'
#
loop_
_entity.id
_entity.type
_entity.pdbx_description
1 polymer ?
#
loop_
_entity_poly.entity_id
_entity_poly.type
_entity_poly.pdbx_seq_one_letter_code
_entity_poly.pdbx_strand_id
1 'polypeptide(L)' 'MRGISKRFGHVRANDGVDLTLNDGDILGLLGENGAGKTTLMNILFGVYRPDSGRIAIAGRPVHIR' A
#
# COMPACT_ATOMS: atom_id res chain seq x y z
N MET A 1 -6.17 3.29 -2.55
CA MET A 1 -5.60 1.94 -2.71
C MET A 1 -6.65 0.91 -2.36
N ARG A 2 -6.80 -0.13 -3.19
CA ARG A 2 -7.76 -1.22 -2.94
C ARG A 2 -7.13 -2.59 -3.17
N GLY A 3 -7.30 -3.50 -2.21
CA GLY A 3 -6.87 -4.89 -2.29
C GLY A 3 -5.36 -5.09 -2.40
N ILE A 4 -4.56 -4.21 -1.80
CA ILE A 4 -3.10 -4.23 -1.95
C ILE A 4 -2.50 -5.40 -1.19
N SER A 5 -1.87 -6.30 -1.93
CA SER A 5 -1.10 -7.40 -1.36
C SER A 5 0.35 -7.35 -1.80
N LYS A 6 1.24 -7.78 -0.91
CA LYS A 6 2.66 -7.95 -1.19
C LYS A 6 3.24 -9.12 -0.43
N ARG A 7 4.00 -9.95 -1.14
CA ARG A 7 4.71 -11.11 -0.62
C ARG A 7 6.20 -10.98 -0.92
N PHE A 8 7.00 -11.47 0.02
CA PHE A 8 8.44 -11.65 -0.13
C PHE A 8 8.76 -13.10 0.24
N GLY A 9 8.94 -13.95 -0.77
CA GLY A 9 8.99 -15.39 -0.57
C GLY A 9 7.71 -15.89 0.12
N HIS A 10 7.88 -16.55 1.27
CA HIS A 10 6.76 -17.07 2.06
C HIS A 10 6.07 -16.02 2.94
N VAL A 11 6.72 -14.88 3.18
CA VAL A 11 6.18 -13.83 4.06
C VAL A 11 5.15 -13.00 3.29
N ARG A 12 3.95 -12.89 3.86
CA ARG A 12 2.92 -11.98 3.35
C ARG A 12 2.99 -10.66 4.11
N ALA A 13 3.66 -9.67 3.52
CA ALA A 13 3.84 -8.36 4.12
C ALA A 13 2.56 -7.52 4.09
N ASN A 14 1.76 -7.62 3.03
CA ASN A 14 0.43 -7.03 2.96
C ASN A 14 -0.56 -8.04 2.39
N ASP A 15 -1.79 -8.10 2.95
CA ASP A 15 -2.87 -8.99 2.48
C ASP A 15 -4.15 -8.20 2.26
N GLY A 16 -4.47 -7.89 1.01
CA GLY A 16 -5.74 -7.23 0.66
C GLY A 16 -5.98 -5.87 1.33
N VAL A 17 -4.93 -5.08 1.55
CA VAL A 17 -5.03 -3.80 2.29
C VAL A 17 -5.75 -2.73 1.47
N ASP A 18 -6.74 -2.10 2.10
CA ASP A 18 -7.44 -0.93 1.59
C ASP A 18 -6.99 0.32 2.33
N LEU A 19 -6.72 1.39 1.58
CA LEU A 19 -6.38 2.70 2.13
C LEU A 19 -6.97 3.80 1.24
N THR A 20 -7.71 4.72 1.83
CA THR A 20 -8.20 5.93 1.17
C THR A 20 -7.71 7.13 1.95
N LEU A 21 -7.14 8.11 1.25
CA LEU A 21 -6.72 9.39 1.80
C LEU A 21 -7.28 10.48 0.91
N ASN A 22 -7.84 11.51 1.53
CA ASN A 22 -8.35 12.70 0.87
C ASN A 22 -7.38 13.87 1.04
N ASP A 23 -7.65 14.94 0.32
CA ASP A 23 -6.87 16.17 0.47
C ASP A 23 -7.02 16.73 1.90
N GLY A 24 -5.89 17.10 2.50
CA GLY A 24 -5.81 17.56 3.89
C GLY A 24 -5.77 16.45 4.96
N ASP A 25 -5.93 15.17 4.61
CA ASP A 25 -5.83 14.08 5.60
C ASP A 25 -4.39 13.89 6.10
N ILE A 26 -4.23 13.72 7.42
CA ILE A 26 -2.95 13.33 8.03
C ILE A 26 -3.06 11.86 8.43
N LEU A 27 -2.25 10.99 7.81
CA LEU A 27 -2.21 9.56 8.12
C LEU A 27 -1.08 9.21 9.10
N GLY A 28 -1.45 8.69 10.26
CA GLY A 28 -0.55 7.90 11.11
C GLY A 28 -0.71 6.42 10.83
N LEU A 29 0.36 5.73 10.41
CA LEU A 29 0.35 4.27 10.23
C LEU A 29 1.10 3.58 11.37
N LEU A 30 0.36 3.01 12.33
CA LEU A 30 0.90 2.35 13.51
C LEU A 30 0.71 0.83 13.46
N GLY A 31 1.52 0.12 14.25
CA GLY A 31 1.52 -1.34 14.35
C GLY A 31 2.91 -1.87 14.70
N GLU A 32 3.02 -3.14 15.04
CA GLU A 32 4.28 -3.77 15.45
C GLU A 32 5.29 -3.88 14.31
N ASN A 33 6.56 -4.11 14.65
CA ASN A 33 7.59 -4.40 13.66
C ASN A 33 7.21 -5.66 12.87
N GLY A 34 7.31 -5.60 11.55
CA GLY A 34 6.89 -6.69 10.66
C GLY A 34 5.42 -6.64 10.21
N ALA A 35 4.59 -5.75 10.76
CA ALA A 35 3.17 -5.63 10.37
C ALA A 35 2.91 -5.10 8.94
N GLY A 36 3.94 -4.96 8.10
CA GLY A 36 3.79 -4.53 6.70
C GLY A 36 3.70 -3.02 6.45
N LYS A 37 3.93 -2.19 7.47
CA LYS A 37 3.79 -0.72 7.40
C LYS A 37 4.72 -0.10 6.36
N THR A 38 6.03 -0.36 6.49
CA THR A 38 7.05 0.13 5.55
C THR A 38 6.81 -0.42 4.14
N THR A 39 6.36 -1.68 4.02
CA THR A 39 6.03 -2.26 2.71
C THR A 39 4.87 -1.52 2.04
N LEU A 40 3.79 -1.22 2.77
CA LEU A 40 2.65 -0.48 2.25
C LEU A 40 3.06 0.93 1.79
N MET A 41 3.89 1.62 2.58
CA MET A 41 4.40 2.95 2.23
C MET A 41 5.34 2.91 1.01
N ASN A 42 6.24 1.93 0.94
CA ASN A 42 7.10 1.74 -0.22
C ASN A 42 6.30 1.44 -1.51
N ILE A 43 5.14 0.79 -1.39
CA ILE A 43 4.22 0.62 -2.53
C ILE A 43 3.61 1.96 -2.94
N LEU A 44 3.15 2.76 -1.96
CA LEU A 44 2.59 4.08 -2.23
C LEU A 44 3.63 5.03 -2.84
N PHE A 45 4.89 4.93 -2.45
CA PHE A 45 6.01 5.74 -2.96
C PHE A 45 6.64 5.20 -4.26
N GLY A 46 6.15 4.08 -4.80
CA GLY A 46 6.66 3.52 -6.07
C GLY A 46 7.89 2.63 -5.95
N VAL A 47 8.51 2.54 -4.77
CA VAL A 47 9.68 1.69 -4.52
C VAL A 47 9.36 0.21 -4.77
N TYR A 48 8.15 -0.23 -4.40
CA TYR A 48 7.68 -1.58 -4.70
C TYR A 48 6.40 -1.57 -5.53
N ARG A 49 6.30 -2.51 -6.46
CA ARG A 49 5.01 -2.86 -7.06
C ARG A 49 4.24 -3.84 -6.17
N PRO A 50 2.94 -3.62 -5.94
CA PRO A 50 2.11 -4.61 -5.28
C PRO A 50 1.98 -5.85 -6.17
N ASP A 51 1.80 -7.02 -5.56
CA ASP A 51 1.57 -8.26 -6.33
C ASP A 51 0.11 -8.35 -6.81
N SER A 52 -0.80 -7.71 -6.08
CA SER A 52 -2.22 -7.58 -6.45
C SER A 52 -2.81 -6.26 -5.95
N GLY A 53 -3.97 -5.90 -6.50
CA GLY A 53 -4.71 -4.70 -6.12
C GLY A 53 -4.45 -3.53 -7.05
N ARG A 54 -5.03 -2.37 -6.71
CA ARG A 54 -4.98 -1.17 -7.56
C ARG A 54 -4.81 0.12 -6.75
N ILE A 55 -4.11 1.07 -7.35
CA ILE A 55 -3.92 2.42 -6.83
C ILE A 55 -4.64 3.38 -7.76
N ALA A 56 -5.33 4.36 -7.18
CA ALA A 56 -5.97 5.43 -7.91
C ALA A 56 -5.72 6.76 -7.18
N ILE A 57 -5.46 7.82 -7.95
CA ILE A 57 -5.31 9.19 -7.47
C ILE A 57 -6.43 10.01 -8.09
N ALA A 58 -7.19 10.73 -7.27
CA ALA A 58 -8.39 11.47 -7.71
C ALA A 58 -9.33 10.61 -8.58
N GLY A 59 -9.55 9.34 -8.16
CA GLY A 59 -10.39 8.37 -8.87
C GLY A 59 -9.78 7.76 -10.14
N ARG A 60 -8.62 8.23 -10.60
CA ARG A 60 -7.97 7.72 -11.82
C ARG A 60 -6.96 6.62 -11.48
N PRO A 61 -7.05 5.42 -12.08
CA PRO A 61 -6.05 4.37 -11.89
C PRO A 61 -4.65 4.85 -12.27
N VAL A 62 -3.65 4.50 -11.45
CA VAL A 62 -2.25 4.87 -11.69
C VAL A 62 -1.31 3.69 -11.46
N HIS A 63 -0.17 3.72 -12.14
CA HIS A 63 0.99 2.90 -11.83
C HIS A 63 2.10 3.81 -11.31
N ILE A 64 2.35 3.74 -10.00
CA ILE A 64 3.48 4.45 -9.39
C ILE A 64 4.78 3.75 -9.85
N ARG A 65 5.79 4.53 -10.24
CA ARG A 65 7.12 4.08 -10.66
C ARG A 65 8.18 4.81 -9.85
#